data_AF-A0AA39M9W5-F1
#
_entry.id   AF-A0AA39M9W5-F1
#
_cell.length_a   1.000
_cell.length_b   1.000
_cell.length_c   1.000
_cell.angle_alpha   90.00
_cell.angle_beta   90.00
_cell.angle_gamma   90.00
#
_symmetry.space_group_name_H-M   'P 1'
#
loop_
_entity.id
_entity.type
_entity.pdbx_description
1 polymer ?
#
loop_
_entity_poly.entity_id
_entity_poly.type
_entity_poly.pdbx_seq_one_letter_code
_entity_poly.pdbx_strand_id
1 'polypeptide(L)'
;MPSELPSDIDRITYGILYIIFAVVSLPPYALIYVRNGTFRKLSCYWIMTAMGIYDLLSLVSQVALGVRVLTNTEFSFWIEKIVMNLSNATFNGTVIMMWTLALNRFIVLVLSQILRVPSSTYLTCIVLSCTYVVAVFGITLSDKATLVYKPHYLIPAYSLKAHWMPYLFEADKYLGLFCYGSSVMIMVFYIENLEDLYPSTRARIAFGVVYIALAVIAIPVYTLIITIYLRNKTFRKWPCYWIMSVMGVFDVLYLCAEIFMAIMGSVYSGSVIMVFLLAANRFFVLVLSRFFTVPPVFYKICIVSTFVYVAALFGISLSPKADIQYEPLFLMLRADTEKGWIGFLTDMDGYVGFVCFGSTFLMYVIITGYLILQRTQSTNYNLKKELKVLVQGIFIFLLGLFILLNRDVIAQRIFLRYWYTASLNVVWIFYCGLFNPLLYLITNRELRRQARSIVFKNESNLVTITSSRARTS
;
A
#
# COMPACT_ATOMS: atom_id res chain seq x y z
N MET A 1 31.75 -13.86 -5.02
CA MET A 1 32.88 -13.58 -4.11
C MET A 1 32.45 -14.00 -2.72
N PRO A 2 33.21 -14.84 -1.99
CA PRO A 2 32.90 -15.12 -0.60
C PRO A 2 32.96 -13.81 0.18
N SER A 3 31.86 -13.44 0.85
CA SER A 3 31.85 -12.27 1.73
C SER A 3 32.85 -12.51 2.86
N GLU A 4 33.77 -11.57 3.07
CA GLU A 4 34.65 -11.59 4.23
C GLU A 4 33.79 -11.69 5.51
N LEU A 5 34.20 -12.57 6.42
CA LEU A 5 33.51 -12.74 7.70
C LEU A 5 33.60 -11.43 8.49
N PRO A 6 32.54 -11.03 9.22
CA PRO A 6 32.58 -9.86 10.08
C PRO A 6 33.72 -9.98 11.09
N SER A 7 34.35 -8.85 11.43
CA SER A 7 35.46 -8.84 12.38
C SER A 7 34.99 -9.30 13.77
N ASP A 8 35.90 -9.86 14.58
CA ASP A 8 35.57 -10.27 15.96
C ASP A 8 35.03 -9.11 16.80
N ILE A 9 35.52 -7.88 16.53
CA ILE A 9 35.06 -6.65 17.18
C ILE A 9 33.59 -6.41 16.84
N ASP A 10 33.22 -6.47 15.55
CA ASP A 10 31.83 -6.29 15.12
C ASP A 10 30.92 -7.34 15.77
N ARG A 11 31.35 -8.61 15.77
CA ARG A 11 30.59 -9.70 16.42
C ARG A 11 30.36 -9.41 17.90
N ILE A 12 31.40 -9.07 18.65
CA ILE A 12 31.30 -8.77 20.08
C ILE A 12 30.37 -7.56 20.31
N THR A 13 30.52 -6.51 19.51
CA THR A 13 29.66 -5.32 19.58
C THR A 13 28.19 -5.67 19.36
N TYR A 14 27.87 -6.43 18.31
CA TYR A 14 26.50 -6.88 18.06
C TYR A 14 25.96 -7.74 19.20
N GLY A 15 26.72 -8.72 19.67
CA GLY A 15 26.31 -9.60 20.78
C GLY A 15 25.97 -8.83 22.06
N ILE A 16 26.81 -7.85 22.43
CA ILE A 16 26.57 -6.97 23.58
C ILE A 16 25.32 -6.11 23.36
N LEU A 17 25.14 -5.52 22.17
CA LEU A 17 23.98 -4.70 21.87
C LEU A 17 22.66 -5.49 21.95
N TYR A 18 22.62 -6.71 21.42
CA TYR A 18 21.45 -7.59 21.52
C TYR A 18 21.06 -7.84 22.99
N ILE A 19 22.04 -8.15 23.84
CA ILE A 19 21.81 -8.40 25.27
C ILE A 19 21.35 -7.13 25.98
N ILE A 20 22.06 -6.01 25.81
CA ILE A 20 21.74 -4.76 26.49
C ILE A 20 20.35 -4.26 26.10
N PHE A 21 20.04 -4.18 24.80
CA PHE A 21 18.74 -3.69 24.36
C PHE A 21 17.60 -4.56 24.87
N ALA A 22 17.77 -5.89 24.87
CA ALA A 22 16.75 -6.79 25.36
C ALA A 22 16.57 -6.69 26.89
N VAL A 23 17.65 -6.72 27.66
CA VAL A 23 17.62 -6.64 29.13
C VAL A 23 17.06 -5.30 29.62
N VAL A 24 17.42 -4.18 28.97
CA VAL A 24 16.90 -2.85 29.32
C VAL A 24 15.41 -2.72 28.98
N SER A 25 14.96 -3.38 27.92
CA SER A 25 13.57 -3.30 27.46
C SER A 25 12.62 -4.21 28.26
N LEU A 26 13.08 -5.33 28.83
CA LEU A 26 12.25 -6.29 29.58
C LEU A 26 11.46 -5.67 30.77
N PRO A 27 12.07 -4.87 31.69
CA PRO A 27 11.36 -4.35 32.86
C PRO A 27 10.20 -3.40 32.53
N PRO A 28 10.32 -2.44 31.59
CA PRO A 28 9.18 -1.62 31.15
C PRO A 28 7.98 -2.45 30.69
N TYR A 29 8.21 -3.48 29.86
CA TYR A 29 7.13 -4.35 29.38
C TYR A 29 6.48 -5.13 30.54
N ALA A 30 7.25 -5.66 31.48
CA ALA A 30 6.70 -6.38 32.63
C ALA A 30 5.94 -5.45 33.62
N LEU A 31 6.46 -4.25 33.89
CA LEU A 31 5.93 -3.35 34.92
C LEU A 31 4.66 -2.62 34.50
N ILE A 32 4.55 -2.23 33.22
CA ILE A 32 3.41 -1.43 32.71
C ILE A 32 2.10 -2.22 32.78
N TYR A 33 2.13 -3.53 32.50
CA TYR A 33 0.91 -4.34 32.41
C TYR A 33 0.45 -4.98 33.73
N VAL A 34 1.38 -5.23 34.67
CA VAL A 34 1.03 -5.90 35.94
C VAL A 34 0.36 -4.94 36.94
N ARG A 35 0.72 -3.65 36.93
CA ARG A 35 0.45 -2.75 38.07
C ARG A 35 -0.89 -2.00 38.03
N ASN A 36 -1.53 -1.83 36.86
CA ASN A 36 -2.70 -0.96 36.75
C ASN A 36 -3.99 -1.72 36.41
N GLY A 37 -4.84 -1.95 37.41
CA GLY A 37 -6.13 -2.63 37.26
C GLY A 37 -7.12 -1.91 36.32
N THR A 38 -6.97 -0.60 36.13
CA THR A 38 -7.83 0.21 35.25
C THR A 38 -7.64 -0.15 33.78
N PHE A 39 -6.41 -0.51 33.38
CA PHE A 39 -6.11 -0.89 32.00
C PHE A 39 -6.80 -2.20 31.59
N ARG A 40 -7.14 -3.07 32.54
CA ARG A 40 -7.84 -4.33 32.25
C ARG A 40 -9.29 -4.15 31.79
N LYS A 41 -9.85 -2.93 31.82
CA LYS A 41 -11.25 -2.69 31.42
C LYS A 41 -11.44 -2.30 29.95
N LEU A 42 -10.39 -1.88 29.24
CA LEU A 42 -10.50 -1.41 27.86
C LEU A 42 -9.86 -2.40 26.89
N SER A 43 -10.54 -2.69 25.77
CA SER A 43 -10.07 -3.65 24.77
C SER A 43 -8.75 -3.25 24.10
N CYS A 44 -8.47 -1.95 23.98
CA CYS A 44 -7.18 -1.48 23.45
C CYS A 44 -6.00 -1.95 24.32
N TYR A 45 -6.15 -1.92 25.64
CA TYR A 45 -5.12 -2.38 26.56
C TYR A 45 -4.98 -3.91 26.53
N TRP A 46 -6.05 -4.68 26.26
CA TRP A 46 -5.92 -6.13 26.07
C TRP A 46 -5.04 -6.46 24.87
N ILE A 47 -5.22 -5.75 23.75
CA ILE A 47 -4.41 -5.93 22.54
C ILE A 47 -2.96 -5.51 22.82
N MET A 48 -2.76 -4.37 23.50
CA MET A 48 -1.43 -3.90 23.88
C MET A 48 -0.72 -4.88 24.85
N THR A 49 -1.44 -5.47 25.81
CA THR A 49 -0.89 -6.51 26.69
C THR A 49 -0.47 -7.74 25.89
N ALA A 50 -1.30 -8.22 24.96
CA ALA A 50 -0.95 -9.36 24.12
C ALA A 50 0.29 -9.08 23.26
N MET A 51 0.37 -7.88 22.66
CA MET A 51 1.55 -7.38 21.95
C MET A 51 2.78 -7.35 22.86
N GLY A 52 2.64 -6.83 24.08
CA GLY A 52 3.73 -6.78 25.06
C GLY A 52 4.23 -8.16 25.48
N ILE A 53 3.36 -9.17 25.54
CA ILE A 53 3.75 -10.57 25.79
C ILE A 53 4.59 -11.12 24.63
N TYR A 54 4.19 -10.85 23.38
CA TYR A 54 4.98 -11.26 22.22
C TYR A 54 6.33 -10.57 22.16
N ASP A 55 6.38 -9.27 22.43
CA ASP A 55 7.63 -8.51 22.52
C ASP A 55 8.53 -9.08 23.62
N LEU A 56 7.99 -9.39 24.81
CA LEU A 56 8.74 -10.01 25.91
C LEU A 56 9.37 -11.35 25.49
N LEU A 57 8.59 -12.23 24.85
CA LEU A 57 9.06 -13.52 24.37
C LEU A 57 10.11 -13.38 23.26
N SER A 58 9.95 -12.39 22.37
CA SER A 58 10.94 -12.06 21.35
C SER A 58 12.24 -11.57 22.00
N LEU A 59 12.17 -10.69 22.99
CA LEU A 59 13.34 -10.18 23.73
C LEU A 59 14.10 -11.30 24.44
N VAL A 60 13.42 -12.29 25.01
CA VAL A 60 14.07 -13.48 25.61
C VAL A 60 14.88 -14.25 24.57
N SER A 61 14.34 -14.43 23.36
CA SER A 61 15.09 -15.01 22.25
C SER A 61 16.29 -14.14 21.84
N GLN A 62 16.12 -12.82 21.76
CA GLN A 62 17.21 -11.89 21.42
C GLN A 62 18.37 -11.92 22.43
N VAL A 63 18.09 -12.11 23.72
CA VAL A 63 19.14 -12.32 24.74
C VAL A 63 19.93 -13.59 24.42
N ALA A 64 19.25 -14.70 24.13
CA ALA A 64 19.92 -15.96 23.80
C ALA A 64 20.71 -15.85 22.48
N LEU A 65 20.20 -15.13 21.48
CA LEU A 65 20.96 -14.82 20.25
C LEU A 65 22.20 -13.97 20.54
N GLY A 66 22.08 -12.95 21.39
CA GLY A 66 23.22 -12.14 21.81
C GLY A 66 24.30 -12.98 22.50
N VAL A 67 23.92 -13.92 23.38
CA VAL A 67 24.85 -14.87 24.00
C VAL A 67 25.52 -15.75 22.95
N ARG A 68 24.75 -16.30 22.00
CA ARG A 68 25.27 -17.13 20.89
C ARG A 68 26.31 -16.39 20.04
N VAL A 69 26.05 -15.12 19.75
CA VAL A 69 26.95 -14.23 18.99
C VAL A 69 28.20 -13.94 19.80
N LEU A 70 28.06 -13.64 21.10
CA LEU A 70 29.16 -13.27 21.99
C LEU A 70 30.12 -14.44 22.22
N THR A 71 29.61 -15.62 22.52
CA THR A 71 30.45 -16.80 22.80
C THR A 71 31.04 -17.41 21.55
N ASN A 72 30.45 -17.14 20.38
CA ASN A 72 30.74 -17.80 19.11
C ASN A 72 30.65 -19.35 19.17
N THR A 73 30.07 -19.90 20.24
CA THR A 73 29.88 -21.34 20.40
C THR A 73 28.51 -21.73 19.89
N GLU A 74 28.44 -22.78 19.08
CA GLU A 74 27.17 -23.36 18.67
C GLU A 74 26.33 -23.76 19.88
N PHE A 75 25.05 -23.40 19.85
CA PHE A 75 24.10 -23.93 20.82
C PHE A 75 23.80 -25.39 20.47
N SER A 76 23.26 -26.14 21.43
CA SER A 76 22.71 -27.44 21.08
C SER A 76 21.60 -27.25 20.05
N PHE A 77 21.46 -28.21 19.13
CA PHE A 77 20.48 -28.16 18.06
C PHE A 77 19.08 -27.71 18.54
N TRP A 78 18.62 -28.25 19.67
CA TRP A 78 17.32 -27.90 20.25
C TRP A 78 17.25 -26.47 20.78
N ILE A 79 18.30 -25.98 21.44
CA ILE A 79 18.33 -24.61 21.95
C ILE A 79 18.33 -23.62 20.79
N GLU A 80 19.15 -23.85 19.76
CA GLU A 80 19.20 -22.99 18.58
C GLU A 80 17.84 -22.94 17.86
N LYS A 81 17.21 -24.12 17.71
CA LYS A 81 15.87 -24.25 17.12
C LYS A 81 14.80 -23.51 17.91
N ILE A 82 14.82 -23.61 19.24
CA ILE A 82 13.87 -22.91 20.11
C ILE A 82 14.08 -21.40 20.02
N VAL A 83 15.31 -20.93 20.20
CA VAL A 83 15.64 -19.51 20.24
C VAL A 83 15.24 -18.83 18.94
N MET A 84 15.70 -19.35 17.80
CA MET A 84 15.47 -18.73 16.49
C MET A 84 13.98 -18.72 16.10
N ASN A 85 13.27 -19.82 16.34
CA ASN A 85 11.86 -19.92 15.97
C ASN A 85 10.94 -19.14 16.92
N LEU A 86 11.33 -18.96 18.19
CA LEU A 86 10.54 -18.19 19.15
C LEU A 86 10.45 -16.70 18.74
N SER A 87 11.57 -16.09 18.33
CA SER A 87 11.54 -14.68 17.87
C SER A 87 10.71 -14.53 16.61
N ASN A 88 10.84 -15.44 15.63
CA ASN A 88 10.06 -15.38 14.40
C ASN A 88 8.54 -15.54 14.66
N ALA A 89 8.16 -16.55 15.44
CA ALA A 89 6.75 -16.80 15.74
C ALA A 89 6.12 -15.64 16.51
N THR A 90 6.83 -15.11 17.52
CA THR A 90 6.33 -13.97 18.33
C THR A 90 6.26 -12.69 17.53
N PHE A 91 7.21 -12.43 16.63
CA PHE A 91 7.17 -11.29 15.71
C PHE A 91 5.91 -11.31 14.83
N ASN A 92 5.57 -12.46 14.24
CA ASN A 92 4.32 -12.59 13.48
C ASN A 92 3.07 -12.34 14.34
N GLY A 93 3.09 -12.76 15.61
CA GLY A 93 2.05 -12.41 16.58
C GLY A 93 1.93 -10.90 16.82
N THR A 94 3.05 -10.21 17.06
CA THR A 94 3.10 -8.75 17.23
C THR A 94 2.48 -8.03 16.03
N VAL A 95 2.75 -8.51 14.83
CA VAL A 95 2.21 -7.96 13.58
C VAL A 95 0.69 -8.06 13.50
N ILE A 96 0.11 -9.23 13.82
CA ILE A 96 -1.35 -9.40 13.89
C ILE A 96 -1.97 -8.46 14.95
N MET A 97 -1.29 -8.26 16.08
CA MET A 97 -1.76 -7.35 17.13
C MET A 97 -1.66 -5.88 16.72
N MET A 98 -0.65 -5.47 15.95
CA MET A 98 -0.56 -4.10 15.42
C MET A 98 -1.77 -3.76 14.55
N TRP A 99 -2.18 -4.69 13.69
CA TRP A 99 -3.40 -4.54 12.88
C TRP A 99 -4.66 -4.50 13.72
N THR A 100 -4.77 -5.40 14.69
CA THR A 100 -5.92 -5.45 15.59
C THR A 100 -6.05 -4.14 16.39
N LEU A 101 -4.91 -3.56 16.82
CA LEU A 101 -4.86 -2.28 17.51
C LEU A 101 -5.21 -1.11 16.60
N ALA A 102 -4.68 -1.09 15.37
CA ALA A 102 -5.00 -0.07 14.38
C ALA A 102 -6.49 -0.09 14.01
N LEU A 103 -7.07 -1.28 13.81
CA LEU A 103 -8.49 -1.47 13.58
C LEU A 103 -9.32 -1.02 14.78
N ASN A 104 -8.93 -1.38 16.00
CA ASN A 104 -9.59 -0.92 17.22
C ASN A 104 -9.62 0.62 17.29
N ARG A 105 -8.48 1.28 17.06
CA ARG A 105 -8.38 2.76 17.04
C ARG A 105 -9.22 3.36 15.92
N PHE A 106 -9.18 2.80 14.72
CA PHE A 106 -10.00 3.25 13.60
C PHE A 106 -11.49 3.15 13.94
N ILE A 107 -11.94 2.02 14.49
CA ILE A 107 -13.34 1.83 14.84
C ILE A 107 -13.77 2.80 15.93
N VAL A 108 -12.96 2.97 16.98
CA VAL A 108 -13.27 3.89 18.08
C VAL A 108 -13.28 5.35 17.62
N LEU A 109 -12.34 5.77 16.77
CA LEU A 109 -12.21 7.17 16.35
C LEU A 109 -13.16 7.53 15.20
N VAL A 110 -13.32 6.64 14.22
CA VAL A 110 -14.03 6.91 12.96
C VAL A 110 -15.44 6.33 12.96
N LEU A 111 -15.62 5.15 13.55
CA LEU A 111 -16.88 4.38 13.44
C LEU A 111 -17.67 4.28 14.75
N SER A 112 -17.23 4.88 15.86
CA SER A 112 -17.88 4.71 17.18
C SER A 112 -19.35 5.14 17.21
N GLN A 113 -19.75 6.03 16.30
CA GLN A 113 -21.14 6.47 16.14
C GLN A 113 -21.99 5.55 15.26
N ILE A 114 -21.39 4.61 14.54
CA ILE A 114 -22.02 3.77 13.52
C ILE A 114 -22.00 2.30 13.92
N LEU A 115 -20.88 1.84 14.48
CA LEU A 115 -20.64 0.45 14.79
C LEU A 115 -19.98 0.35 16.16
N ARG A 116 -20.67 -0.28 17.11
CA ARG A 116 -20.08 -0.66 18.39
C ARG A 116 -19.63 -2.12 18.26
N VAL A 117 -18.34 -2.33 18.05
CA VAL A 117 -17.77 -3.68 18.01
C VAL A 117 -17.71 -4.23 19.44
N PRO A 118 -18.28 -5.42 19.69
CA PRO A 118 -18.25 -6.02 21.02
C PRO A 118 -16.81 -6.38 21.41
N SER A 119 -16.50 -6.28 22.71
CA SER A 119 -15.18 -6.62 23.24
C SER A 119 -14.76 -8.06 22.95
N SER A 120 -15.73 -8.97 22.82
CA SER A 120 -15.52 -10.37 22.43
C SER A 120 -14.80 -10.51 21.09
N THR A 121 -15.05 -9.63 20.12
CA THR A 121 -14.37 -9.69 18.81
C THR A 121 -12.86 -9.50 18.96
N TYR A 122 -12.43 -8.53 19.77
CA TYR A 122 -11.00 -8.30 20.03
C TYR A 122 -10.37 -9.45 20.81
N LEU A 123 -11.12 -10.04 21.75
CA LEU A 123 -10.68 -11.24 22.45
C LEU A 123 -10.50 -12.42 21.48
N THR A 124 -11.42 -12.63 20.55
CA THR A 124 -11.28 -13.65 19.49
C THR A 124 -10.03 -13.40 18.64
N CYS A 125 -9.76 -12.15 18.23
CA CYS A 125 -8.53 -11.81 17.49
C CYS A 125 -7.27 -12.13 18.29
N ILE A 126 -7.25 -11.84 19.61
CA ILE A 126 -6.11 -12.17 20.49
C ILE A 126 -5.94 -13.69 20.59
N VAL A 127 -7.02 -14.45 20.82
CA VAL A 127 -6.95 -15.92 20.91
C VAL A 127 -6.45 -16.51 19.59
N LEU A 128 -6.99 -16.08 18.46
CA LEU A 128 -6.55 -16.53 17.13
C LEU A 128 -5.07 -16.21 16.89
N SER A 129 -4.60 -15.02 17.28
CA SER A 129 -3.19 -14.65 17.20
C SER A 129 -2.32 -15.56 18.07
N CYS A 130 -2.70 -15.83 19.32
CA CYS A 130 -1.96 -16.74 20.20
C CYS A 130 -1.91 -18.16 19.63
N THR A 131 -3.05 -18.68 19.15
CA THR A 131 -3.11 -20.00 18.51
C THR A 131 -2.22 -20.05 17.26
N TYR A 132 -2.20 -18.99 16.45
CA TYR A 132 -1.33 -18.88 15.29
C TYR A 132 0.15 -18.90 15.68
N VAL A 133 0.57 -18.09 16.67
CA VAL A 133 1.96 -18.07 17.17
C VAL A 133 2.38 -19.46 17.67
N VAL A 134 1.53 -20.11 18.47
CA VAL A 134 1.80 -21.47 18.98
C VAL A 134 1.89 -22.49 17.84
N ALA A 135 1.00 -22.40 16.84
CA ALA A 135 1.04 -23.28 15.69
C ALA A 135 2.31 -23.10 14.84
N VAL A 136 2.68 -21.85 14.51
CA VAL A 136 3.91 -21.54 13.77
C VAL A 136 5.14 -22.01 14.54
N PHE A 137 5.19 -21.74 15.84
CA PHE A 137 6.29 -22.20 16.70
C PHE A 137 6.35 -23.74 16.76
N GLY A 138 5.22 -24.43 16.92
CA GLY A 138 5.15 -25.89 16.97
C GLY A 138 5.54 -26.55 15.65
N ILE A 139 5.09 -26.00 14.52
CA ILE A 139 5.45 -26.48 13.17
C ILE A 139 6.96 -26.30 12.94
N THR A 140 7.51 -25.16 13.32
CA THR A 140 8.94 -24.86 13.14
C THR A 140 9.83 -25.65 14.08
N LEU A 141 9.33 -26.06 15.25
CA LEU A 141 10.00 -27.01 16.15
C LEU A 141 9.96 -28.46 15.67
N SER A 142 9.02 -28.84 14.79
CA SER A 142 8.92 -30.21 14.28
C SER A 142 10.21 -30.62 13.56
N ASP A 143 10.65 -31.88 13.71
CA ASP A 143 11.81 -32.44 12.99
C ASP A 143 11.61 -32.49 11.47
N LYS A 144 10.36 -32.32 11.02
CA LYS A 144 10.03 -32.14 9.61
C LYS A 144 10.48 -30.76 9.08
N ALA A 145 10.80 -29.81 9.95
CA ALA A 145 11.47 -28.55 9.63
C ALA A 145 12.97 -28.75 9.61
N THR A 146 13.50 -29.07 8.43
CA THR A 146 14.94 -29.02 8.20
C THR A 146 15.35 -27.56 8.11
N LEU A 147 15.63 -26.95 9.25
CA LEU A 147 16.23 -25.63 9.33
C LEU A 147 17.73 -25.78 9.10
N VAL A 148 18.25 -25.14 8.06
CA VAL A 148 19.68 -25.06 7.79
C VAL A 148 20.16 -23.77 8.44
N TYR A 149 20.76 -23.87 9.61
CA TYR A 149 21.36 -22.71 10.25
C TYR A 149 22.69 -22.43 9.58
N LYS A 150 22.75 -21.37 8.76
CA LYS A 150 24.03 -20.82 8.32
C LYS A 150 24.51 -19.85 9.39
N PRO A 151 25.59 -20.15 10.13
CA PRO A 151 26.05 -19.33 11.26
C PRO A 151 26.40 -17.88 10.86
N HIS A 152 26.59 -17.60 9.57
CA HIS A 152 26.95 -16.29 9.05
C HIS A 152 25.79 -15.28 9.00
N TYR A 153 24.54 -15.74 8.98
CA TYR A 153 23.40 -14.84 8.74
C TYR A 153 22.57 -14.53 10.00
N LEU A 154 22.80 -15.22 11.13
CA LEU A 154 22.00 -15.11 12.37
C LEU A 154 20.48 -15.21 12.15
N ILE A 155 20.07 -15.68 10.98
CA ILE A 155 18.68 -15.80 10.54
C ILE A 155 18.51 -17.27 10.11
N PRO A 156 17.51 -17.99 10.64
CA PRO A 156 17.23 -19.35 10.22
C PRO A 156 16.98 -19.44 8.71
N ALA A 157 17.66 -20.35 8.00
CA ALA A 157 17.27 -20.73 6.65
C ALA A 157 16.36 -21.94 6.71
N TYR A 158 15.23 -21.88 6.00
CA TYR A 158 14.46 -23.09 5.73
C TYR A 158 15.12 -23.87 4.60
N SER A 159 15.36 -25.17 4.80
CA SER A 159 15.68 -26.06 3.69
C SER A 159 14.48 -26.13 2.75
N LEU A 160 14.71 -25.82 1.47
CA LEU A 160 13.69 -25.86 0.42
C LEU A 160 13.11 -27.27 0.17
N LYS A 161 13.67 -28.32 0.79
CA LYS A 161 13.25 -29.72 0.57
C LYS A 161 12.06 -30.16 1.43
N ALA A 162 11.54 -29.33 2.33
CA ALA A 162 10.40 -29.70 3.17
C ALA A 162 9.07 -29.66 2.38
N HIS A 163 8.32 -30.75 2.36
CA HIS A 163 7.04 -30.88 1.61
C HIS A 163 5.96 -29.85 2.01
N TRP A 164 6.04 -29.30 3.22
CA TRP A 164 5.09 -28.32 3.73
C TRP A 164 5.55 -26.85 3.55
N MET A 165 6.79 -26.63 3.10
CA MET A 165 7.36 -25.28 2.91
C MET A 165 6.50 -24.40 1.98
N PRO A 166 5.93 -24.90 0.87
CA PRO A 166 5.04 -24.09 0.03
C PRO A 166 3.83 -23.52 0.78
N TYR A 167 3.29 -24.23 1.76
CA TYR A 167 2.14 -23.76 2.55
C TYR A 167 2.53 -22.73 3.59
N LEU A 168 3.68 -22.91 4.26
CA LEU A 168 4.20 -21.89 5.17
C LEU A 168 4.59 -20.63 4.39
N PHE A 169 5.20 -20.80 3.22
CA PHE A 169 5.59 -19.70 2.34
C PHE A 169 4.39 -18.94 1.79
N GLU A 170 3.34 -19.64 1.36
CA GLU A 170 2.10 -18.98 0.95
C GLU A 170 1.40 -18.31 2.16
N ALA A 171 1.36 -18.94 3.34
CA ALA A 171 0.79 -18.33 4.55
C ALA A 171 1.54 -17.05 4.96
N ASP A 172 2.87 -17.06 4.97
CA ASP A 172 3.71 -15.90 5.25
C ASP A 172 3.66 -14.87 4.11
N LYS A 173 3.41 -15.29 2.87
CA LYS A 173 3.18 -14.37 1.75
C LYS A 173 1.85 -13.67 1.87
N TYR A 174 0.77 -14.36 2.26
CA TYR A 174 -0.53 -13.73 2.49
C TYR A 174 -0.55 -12.86 3.74
N LEU A 175 0.03 -13.33 4.85
CA LEU A 175 0.19 -12.53 6.07
C LEU A 175 1.17 -11.37 5.83
N GLY A 176 2.23 -11.62 5.07
CA GLY A 176 3.18 -10.67 4.50
C GLY A 176 2.51 -9.53 3.73
N LEU A 177 1.75 -9.90 2.70
CA LEU A 177 1.06 -8.99 1.80
C LEU A 177 -0.04 -8.20 2.52
N PHE A 178 -0.73 -8.83 3.47
CA PHE A 178 -1.82 -8.20 4.21
C PHE A 178 -1.31 -7.31 5.36
N CYS A 179 -0.20 -7.70 6.01
CA CYS A 179 0.30 -7.00 7.17
C CYS A 179 1.47 -6.05 6.92
N TYR A 180 2.26 -6.27 5.87
CA TYR A 180 3.49 -5.57 5.56
C TYR A 180 3.44 -4.93 4.17
N GLY A 181 2.51 -4.00 3.96
CA GLY A 181 2.54 -3.07 2.83
C GLY A 181 3.83 -2.22 2.73
N SER A 182 4.86 -2.47 3.55
CA SER A 182 6.15 -1.79 3.50
C SER A 182 7.39 -2.66 3.81
N SER A 183 7.29 -3.97 4.09
CA SER A 183 8.49 -4.80 4.31
C SER A 183 8.49 -6.11 3.53
N VAL A 184 8.51 -5.92 2.22
CA VAL A 184 9.06 -6.86 1.22
C VAL A 184 10.54 -7.20 1.52
N MET A 185 11.22 -6.48 2.44
CA MET A 185 12.64 -6.68 2.74
C MET A 185 13.01 -8.05 3.34
N ILE A 186 12.16 -8.69 4.14
CA ILE A 186 12.58 -9.93 4.83
C ILE A 186 12.39 -11.17 3.93
N MET A 187 11.43 -11.14 3.00
CA MET A 187 11.14 -12.31 2.15
C MET A 187 12.11 -12.48 0.97
N VAL A 188 12.90 -11.46 0.63
CA VAL A 188 13.73 -11.47 -0.59
C VAL A 188 15.19 -11.85 -0.35
N PHE A 189 15.66 -11.91 0.90
CA PHE A 189 17.01 -12.39 1.19
C PHE A 189 17.16 -13.93 1.11
N TYR A 190 16.07 -14.68 0.89
CA TYR A 190 16.09 -16.14 1.02
C TYR A 190 16.01 -16.97 -0.26
N ILE A 191 16.05 -16.35 -1.44
CA ILE A 191 15.97 -17.09 -2.71
C ILE A 191 17.23 -16.86 -3.51
N GLU A 192 18.19 -17.76 -3.32
CA GLU A 192 19.47 -17.87 -4.03
C GLU A 192 19.38 -18.85 -5.22
N ASN A 193 18.16 -19.23 -5.66
CA ASN A 193 17.97 -20.02 -6.87
C ASN A 193 17.81 -19.12 -8.10
N LEU A 194 18.81 -19.17 -8.98
CA LEU A 194 18.81 -18.56 -10.31
C LEU A 194 17.61 -18.98 -11.18
N GLU A 195 16.95 -20.08 -10.87
CA GLU A 195 15.72 -20.53 -11.54
C GLU A 195 14.53 -19.58 -11.34
N ASP A 196 14.52 -18.75 -10.28
CA ASP A 196 13.45 -17.76 -10.05
C ASP A 196 13.67 -16.44 -10.80
N LEU A 197 14.81 -16.26 -11.47
CA LEU A 197 15.05 -15.07 -12.29
C LEU A 197 14.18 -15.09 -13.55
N TYR A 198 13.95 -16.28 -14.11
CA TYR A 198 13.12 -16.48 -15.30
C TYR A 198 11.76 -17.03 -14.91
N PRO A 199 10.71 -16.19 -14.84
CA PRO A 199 9.38 -16.68 -14.53
C PRO A 199 8.93 -17.68 -15.59
N SER A 200 8.28 -18.76 -15.15
CA SER A 200 7.66 -19.72 -16.05
C SER A 200 6.73 -19.02 -17.04
N THR A 201 6.62 -19.55 -18.26
CA THR A 201 5.70 -19.03 -19.29
C THR A 201 4.26 -18.90 -18.76
N ARG A 202 3.85 -19.82 -17.87
CA ARG A 202 2.54 -19.78 -17.20
C ARG A 202 2.36 -18.54 -16.33
N ALA A 203 3.37 -18.18 -15.54
CA ALA A 203 3.34 -16.97 -14.71
C ALA A 203 3.21 -15.70 -15.56
N ARG A 204 3.96 -15.63 -16.68
CA ARG A 204 3.87 -14.51 -17.62
C ARG A 204 2.49 -14.35 -18.22
N ILE A 205 1.91 -15.46 -18.70
CA ILE A 205 0.54 -15.48 -19.22
C ILE A 205 -0.46 -15.07 -18.14
N ALA A 206 -0.32 -15.57 -16.91
CA ALA A 206 -1.21 -15.23 -15.81
C ALA A 206 -1.22 -13.73 -15.50
N PHE A 207 -0.05 -13.09 -15.36
CA PHE A 207 0.01 -11.64 -15.15
C PHE A 207 -0.52 -10.85 -16.34
N GLY A 208 -0.21 -11.25 -17.57
CA GLY A 208 -0.74 -10.62 -18.77
C GLY A 208 -2.28 -10.65 -18.82
N VAL A 209 -2.88 -11.79 -18.49
CA VAL A 209 -4.35 -11.94 -18.39
C VAL A 209 -4.92 -11.02 -17.30
N VAL A 210 -4.27 -10.94 -16.13
CA VAL A 210 -4.69 -10.06 -15.04
C VAL A 210 -4.63 -8.59 -15.45
N TYR A 211 -3.56 -8.16 -16.13
CA TYR A 211 -3.42 -6.78 -16.62
C TYR A 211 -4.53 -6.42 -17.60
N ILE A 212 -4.78 -7.29 -18.59
CA ILE A 212 -5.84 -7.09 -19.59
C ILE A 212 -7.20 -7.04 -18.92
N ALA A 213 -7.49 -7.98 -18.01
CA ALA A 213 -8.78 -8.03 -17.31
C ALA A 213 -9.04 -6.76 -16.50
N LEU A 214 -8.04 -6.29 -15.72
CA LEU A 214 -8.16 -5.07 -14.93
C LEU A 214 -8.39 -3.84 -15.82
N ALA A 215 -7.64 -3.71 -16.93
CA ALA A 215 -7.79 -2.60 -17.86
C ALA A 215 -9.17 -2.60 -18.56
N VAL A 216 -9.60 -3.76 -19.06
CA VAL A 216 -10.90 -3.94 -19.75
C VAL A 216 -12.07 -3.63 -18.82
N ILE A 217 -11.98 -3.94 -17.53
CA ILE A 217 -13.03 -3.62 -16.55
C ILE A 217 -12.99 -2.11 -16.20
N ALA A 218 -11.81 -1.52 -16.07
CA ALA A 218 -11.64 -0.14 -15.65
C ALA A 218 -12.09 0.90 -16.70
N ILE A 219 -11.76 0.69 -17.98
CA ILE A 219 -12.02 1.67 -19.05
C ILE A 219 -13.52 2.03 -19.18
N PRO A 220 -14.47 1.08 -19.18
CA PRO A 220 -15.90 1.39 -19.21
C PRO A 220 -16.37 2.22 -18.01
N VAL A 221 -15.82 1.97 -16.82
CA VAL A 221 -16.17 2.71 -15.60
C VAL A 221 -15.73 4.17 -15.72
N TYR A 222 -14.51 4.42 -16.17
CA TYR A 222 -14.03 5.77 -16.44
C TYR A 222 -14.83 6.46 -17.53
N THR A 223 -15.08 5.78 -18.64
CA THR A 223 -15.86 6.32 -19.76
C THR A 223 -17.25 6.76 -19.30
N LEU A 224 -17.90 5.95 -18.45
CA LEU A 224 -19.18 6.31 -17.84
C LEU A 224 -19.08 7.56 -16.97
N ILE A 225 -18.08 7.63 -16.07
CA ILE A 225 -17.89 8.78 -15.17
C ILE A 225 -17.60 10.07 -15.97
N ILE A 226 -16.68 10.01 -16.93
CA ILE A 226 -16.34 11.15 -17.79
C ILE A 226 -17.57 11.59 -18.60
N THR A 227 -18.33 10.64 -19.15
CA THR A 227 -19.58 10.95 -19.88
C THR A 227 -20.60 11.67 -19.00
N ILE A 228 -20.75 11.25 -17.74
CA ILE A 228 -21.63 11.92 -16.77
C ILE A 228 -21.16 13.36 -16.51
N TYR A 229 -19.86 13.57 -16.30
CA TYR A 229 -19.29 14.89 -16.07
C TYR A 229 -19.46 15.82 -17.27
N LEU A 230 -19.28 15.31 -18.49
CA LEU A 230 -19.44 16.09 -19.72
C LEU A 230 -20.91 16.41 -20.03
N ARG A 231 -21.84 15.48 -19.80
CA ARG A 231 -23.27 15.69 -20.09
C ARG A 231 -23.96 16.60 -19.10
N ASN A 232 -23.64 16.52 -17.81
CA ASN A 232 -24.35 17.26 -16.77
C ASN A 232 -23.81 18.70 -16.63
N LYS A 233 -24.64 19.70 -16.93
CA LYS A 233 -24.31 21.13 -16.80
C LYS A 233 -23.86 21.50 -15.37
N THR A 234 -24.41 20.84 -14.34
CA THR A 234 -24.06 21.08 -12.94
C THR A 234 -22.62 20.68 -12.64
N PHE A 235 -22.16 19.52 -13.14
CA PHE A 235 -20.78 19.08 -12.94
C PHE A 235 -19.80 19.96 -13.71
N ARG A 236 -20.16 20.37 -14.93
CA ARG A 236 -19.33 21.28 -15.74
C ARG A 236 -19.13 22.67 -15.13
N LYS A 237 -19.89 23.06 -14.10
CA LYS A 237 -19.71 24.37 -13.45
C LYS A 237 -18.51 24.41 -12.50
N TRP A 238 -18.12 23.28 -11.90
CA TRP A 238 -17.13 23.28 -10.83
C TRP A 238 -15.76 22.76 -11.30
N PRO A 239 -14.65 23.48 -11.04
CA PRO A 239 -13.31 23.09 -11.46
C PRO A 239 -12.88 21.70 -10.98
N CYS A 240 -13.32 21.26 -9.81
CA CYS A 240 -13.00 19.93 -9.30
C CYS A 240 -13.42 18.80 -10.24
N TYR A 241 -14.57 18.93 -10.92
CA TYR A 241 -15.03 17.93 -11.88
C TYR A 241 -14.26 18.01 -13.20
N TRP A 242 -13.75 19.18 -13.59
CA TRP A 242 -12.85 19.29 -14.74
C TRP A 242 -11.54 18.53 -14.46
N ILE A 243 -10.93 18.76 -13.29
CA ILE A 243 -9.71 18.09 -12.86
C ILE A 243 -9.93 16.57 -12.78
N MET A 244 -11.03 16.13 -12.16
CA MET A 244 -11.36 14.70 -12.09
C MET A 244 -11.63 14.07 -13.47
N SER A 245 -12.21 14.82 -14.41
CA SER A 245 -12.42 14.34 -15.78
C SER A 245 -11.08 14.15 -16.50
N VAL A 246 -10.18 15.13 -16.41
CA VAL A 246 -8.85 15.10 -17.04
C VAL A 246 -7.97 14.01 -16.43
N MET A 247 -7.98 13.87 -15.11
CA MET A 247 -7.33 12.75 -14.43
C MET A 247 -7.86 11.41 -14.94
N GLY A 248 -9.18 11.26 -15.11
CA GLY A 248 -9.75 10.06 -15.70
C GLY A 248 -9.33 9.83 -17.16
N VAL A 249 -9.10 10.89 -17.93
CA VAL A 249 -8.53 10.77 -19.29
C VAL A 249 -7.10 10.26 -19.24
N PHE A 250 -6.26 10.80 -18.34
CA PHE A 250 -4.91 10.27 -18.14
C PHE A 250 -4.94 8.83 -17.67
N ASP A 251 -5.81 8.47 -16.72
CA ASP A 251 -5.90 7.10 -16.23
C ASP A 251 -6.39 6.13 -17.33
N VAL A 252 -7.32 6.52 -18.21
CA VAL A 252 -7.70 5.72 -19.39
C VAL A 252 -6.56 5.61 -20.40
N LEU A 253 -5.87 6.72 -20.68
CA LEU A 253 -4.69 6.71 -21.57
C LEU A 253 -3.59 5.81 -21.00
N TYR A 254 -3.39 5.81 -19.68
CA TYR A 254 -2.43 4.93 -18.99
C TYR A 254 -2.79 3.45 -19.22
N LEU A 255 -4.06 3.09 -19.04
CA LEU A 255 -4.53 1.70 -19.27
C LEU A 255 -4.38 1.26 -20.73
N CYS A 256 -4.60 2.16 -21.69
CA CYS A 256 -4.34 1.90 -23.10
C CYS A 256 -2.83 1.85 -23.41
N ALA A 257 -2.05 2.68 -22.72
CA ALA A 257 -0.62 2.84 -22.88
C ALA A 257 0.19 1.65 -22.37
N GLU A 258 -0.34 0.85 -21.43
CA GLU A 258 0.24 -0.44 -21.05
C GLU A 258 0.44 -1.37 -22.26
N ILE A 259 -0.33 -1.19 -23.34
CA ILE A 259 -0.13 -1.90 -24.62
C ILE A 259 1.09 -1.36 -25.38
N PHE A 260 1.43 -0.07 -25.20
CA PHE A 260 2.45 0.65 -25.97
C PHE A 260 3.68 1.08 -25.15
N MET A 261 3.77 0.69 -23.88
CA MET A 261 4.84 0.89 -22.88
C MET A 261 5.39 2.33 -22.74
N ALA A 262 5.94 2.95 -23.77
CA ALA A 262 6.61 4.26 -23.73
C ALA A 262 5.68 5.43 -23.30
N ILE A 263 4.36 5.28 -23.48
CA ILE A 263 3.36 6.28 -23.10
C ILE A 263 3.15 6.32 -21.56
N MET A 264 3.37 5.20 -20.86
CA MET A 264 2.91 5.01 -19.47
C MET A 264 3.47 6.03 -18.49
N GLY A 265 4.80 6.24 -18.51
CA GLY A 265 5.46 7.14 -17.57
C GLY A 265 4.94 8.57 -17.68
N SER A 266 4.90 9.12 -18.90
CA SER A 266 4.44 10.48 -19.15
C SER A 266 3.00 10.72 -18.70
N VAL A 267 2.10 9.78 -18.99
CA VAL A 267 0.67 9.90 -18.66
C VAL A 267 0.44 9.77 -17.15
N TYR A 268 1.19 8.89 -16.48
CA TYR A 268 1.14 8.78 -15.02
C TYR A 268 1.53 10.09 -14.35
N SER A 269 2.61 10.75 -14.79
CA SER A 269 3.02 12.05 -14.26
C SER A 269 1.93 13.11 -14.43
N GLY A 270 1.21 13.07 -15.55
CA GLY A 270 0.01 13.88 -15.76
C GLY A 270 -1.08 13.64 -14.71
N SER A 271 -1.37 12.36 -14.40
CA SER A 271 -2.32 11.97 -13.36
C SER A 271 -1.88 12.44 -11.97
N VAL A 272 -0.59 12.31 -11.62
CA VAL A 272 -0.03 12.78 -10.34
C VAL A 272 -0.18 14.30 -10.18
N ILE A 273 0.08 15.09 -11.23
CA ILE A 273 -0.12 16.54 -11.21
C ILE A 273 -1.62 16.88 -11.04
N MET A 274 -2.54 16.11 -11.63
CA MET A 274 -3.98 16.28 -11.43
C MET A 274 -4.42 15.96 -10.00
N VAL A 275 -3.84 14.94 -9.36
CA VAL A 275 -4.09 14.63 -7.94
C VAL A 275 -3.69 15.81 -7.06
N PHE A 276 -2.50 16.39 -7.31
CA PHE A 276 -2.05 17.61 -6.64
C PHE A 276 -3.01 18.79 -6.88
N LEU A 277 -3.40 19.03 -8.14
CA LEU A 277 -4.31 20.12 -8.49
C LEU A 277 -5.69 19.96 -7.84
N LEU A 278 -6.16 18.72 -7.69
CA LEU A 278 -7.41 18.41 -6.99
C LEU A 278 -7.30 18.69 -5.48
N ALA A 279 -6.18 18.33 -4.86
CA ALA A 279 -5.91 18.64 -3.46
C ALA A 279 -5.83 20.14 -3.23
N ALA A 280 -5.11 20.86 -4.10
CA ALA A 280 -5.02 22.32 -4.09
C ALA A 280 -6.39 22.97 -4.26
N ASN A 281 -7.23 22.48 -5.18
CA ASN A 281 -8.59 22.98 -5.34
C ASN A 281 -9.41 22.84 -4.05
N ARG A 282 -9.36 21.68 -3.39
CA ARG A 282 -10.05 21.46 -2.12
C ARG A 282 -9.51 22.36 -1.01
N PHE A 283 -8.19 22.53 -0.95
CA PHE A 283 -7.52 23.41 0.00
C PHE A 283 -7.98 24.86 -0.16
N PHE A 284 -7.96 25.38 -1.40
CA PHE A 284 -8.41 26.75 -1.67
C PHE A 284 -9.89 26.96 -1.33
N VAL A 285 -10.75 26.01 -1.67
CA VAL A 285 -12.20 26.11 -1.42
C VAL A 285 -12.54 25.99 0.06
N LEU A 286 -11.87 25.11 0.82
CA LEU A 286 -12.23 24.86 2.22
C LEU A 286 -11.49 25.77 3.19
N VAL A 287 -10.19 25.98 3.00
CA VAL A 287 -9.34 26.69 3.96
C VAL A 287 -9.22 28.16 3.59
N LEU A 288 -8.95 28.48 2.32
CA LEU A 288 -8.63 29.84 1.88
C LEU A 288 -9.82 30.63 1.33
N SER A 289 -11.01 30.05 1.21
CA SER A 289 -12.19 30.72 0.64
C SER A 289 -12.60 31.99 1.38
N ARG A 290 -12.22 32.14 2.65
CA ARG A 290 -12.42 33.38 3.42
C ARG A 290 -11.51 34.52 2.98
N PHE A 291 -10.33 34.22 2.47
CA PHE A 291 -9.30 35.20 2.12
C PHE A 291 -9.24 35.46 0.61
N PHE A 292 -9.40 34.41 -0.19
CA PHE A 292 -9.23 34.50 -1.64
C PHE A 292 -10.03 33.41 -2.36
N THR A 293 -10.68 33.79 -3.47
CA THR A 293 -11.33 32.83 -4.37
C THR A 293 -10.51 32.70 -5.64
N VAL A 294 -9.95 31.51 -5.86
CA VAL A 294 -9.15 31.24 -7.07
C VAL A 294 -10.06 31.21 -8.30
N PRO A 295 -9.80 32.04 -9.33
CA PRO A 295 -10.64 32.09 -10.52
C PRO A 295 -10.56 30.75 -11.30
N PRO A 296 -11.66 30.28 -11.91
CA PRO A 296 -11.68 29.04 -12.69
C PRO A 296 -10.65 28.98 -13.83
N VAL A 297 -10.24 30.14 -14.35
CA VAL A 297 -9.24 30.28 -15.41
C VAL A 297 -7.88 29.72 -14.98
N PHE A 298 -7.51 29.88 -13.71
CA PHE A 298 -6.26 29.34 -13.16
C PHE A 298 -6.18 27.82 -13.35
N TYR A 299 -7.23 27.09 -12.98
CA TYR A 299 -7.26 25.63 -13.12
C TYR A 299 -7.22 25.18 -14.59
N LYS A 300 -7.82 25.95 -15.51
CA LYS A 300 -7.72 25.67 -16.96
C LYS A 300 -6.30 25.82 -17.46
N ILE A 301 -5.60 26.87 -17.04
CA ILE A 301 -4.18 27.09 -17.39
C ILE A 301 -3.36 25.91 -16.85
N CYS A 302 -3.52 25.54 -15.58
CA CYS A 302 -2.81 24.39 -15.01
C CYS A 302 -3.07 23.09 -15.79
N ILE A 303 -4.34 22.81 -16.14
CA ILE A 303 -4.71 21.63 -16.94
C ILE A 303 -4.00 21.65 -18.30
N VAL A 304 -4.05 22.77 -19.03
CA VAL A 304 -3.38 22.90 -20.34
C VAL A 304 -1.87 22.71 -20.19
N SER A 305 -1.25 23.33 -19.19
CA SER A 305 0.18 23.16 -18.90
C SER A 305 0.52 21.71 -18.58
N THR A 306 -0.32 20.96 -17.87
CA THR A 306 -0.11 19.52 -17.64
C THR A 306 -0.17 18.73 -18.95
N PHE A 307 -1.12 19.01 -19.84
CA PHE A 307 -1.14 18.35 -21.16
C PHE A 307 0.13 18.65 -21.97
N VAL A 308 0.61 19.89 -21.96
CA VAL A 308 1.86 20.27 -22.63
C VAL A 308 3.05 19.54 -22.01
N TYR A 309 3.14 19.46 -20.68
CA TYR A 309 4.17 18.70 -19.96
C TYR A 309 4.18 17.22 -20.35
N VAL A 310 3.00 16.57 -20.32
CA VAL A 310 2.85 15.15 -20.70
C VAL A 310 3.24 14.93 -22.16
N ALA A 311 2.79 15.81 -23.06
CA ALA A 311 3.14 15.72 -24.49
C ALA A 311 4.64 15.90 -24.74
N ALA A 312 5.30 16.80 -24.00
CA ALA A 312 6.74 17.00 -24.09
C ALA A 312 7.51 15.78 -23.59
N LEU A 313 7.16 15.25 -22.41
CA LEU A 313 7.74 14.01 -21.89
C LEU A 313 7.55 12.84 -22.87
N PHE A 314 6.34 12.70 -23.42
CA PHE A 314 6.05 11.67 -24.39
C PHE A 314 6.89 11.81 -25.67
N GLY A 315 6.96 13.01 -26.24
CA GLY A 315 7.77 13.27 -27.44
C GLY A 315 9.26 13.03 -27.21
N ILE A 316 9.74 13.36 -26.01
CA ILE A 316 11.10 13.05 -25.57
C ILE A 316 11.33 11.53 -25.51
N SER A 317 10.41 10.78 -24.89
CA SER A 317 10.50 9.31 -24.78
C SER A 317 10.44 8.59 -26.12
N LEU A 318 9.81 9.19 -27.14
CA LEU A 318 9.82 8.67 -28.52
C LEU A 318 11.13 8.95 -29.27
N SER A 319 11.97 9.85 -28.77
CA SER A 319 13.23 10.18 -29.43
C SER A 319 14.15 8.96 -29.45
N PRO A 320 14.77 8.60 -30.60
CA PRO A 320 15.77 7.54 -30.65
C PRO A 320 16.95 7.75 -29.68
N LYS A 321 17.20 9.01 -29.31
CA LYS A 321 18.24 9.37 -28.34
C LYS A 321 17.89 8.97 -26.91
N ALA A 322 16.63 8.70 -26.61
CA ALA A 322 16.18 8.33 -25.27
C ALA A 322 16.65 6.92 -24.86
N ASP A 323 17.02 6.07 -25.83
CA ASP A 323 17.49 4.68 -25.63
C ASP A 323 16.66 3.91 -24.59
N ILE A 324 15.33 4.08 -24.65
CA ILE A 324 14.41 3.41 -23.74
C ILE A 324 14.28 1.97 -24.22
N GLN A 325 14.86 1.04 -23.46
CA GLN A 325 14.79 -0.38 -23.75
C GLN A 325 13.75 -1.02 -22.86
N TYR A 326 12.91 -1.87 -23.45
CA TYR A 326 12.01 -2.71 -22.69
C TYR A 326 12.77 -3.92 -22.18
N GLU A 327 12.82 -4.11 -20.86
CA GLU A 327 13.43 -5.29 -20.25
C GLU A 327 12.32 -6.31 -19.92
N PRO A 328 12.08 -7.31 -20.79
CA PRO A 328 10.98 -8.27 -20.61
C PRO A 328 11.15 -9.14 -19.36
N LEU A 329 12.36 -9.24 -18.81
CA LEU A 329 12.65 -9.96 -17.58
C LEU A 329 12.02 -9.29 -16.35
N PHE A 330 11.72 -8.00 -16.42
CA PHE A 330 11.18 -7.24 -15.30
C PHE A 330 9.86 -6.54 -15.64
N LEU A 331 9.35 -6.68 -16.87
CA LEU A 331 8.13 -6.00 -17.34
C LEU A 331 8.18 -4.48 -17.10
N MET A 332 9.37 -3.90 -17.23
CA MET A 332 9.57 -2.47 -17.03
C MET A 332 10.37 -1.89 -18.19
N LEU A 333 10.13 -0.61 -18.44
CA LEU A 333 11.01 0.17 -19.29
C LEU A 333 12.21 0.60 -18.46
N ARG A 334 13.40 0.32 -18.98
CA ARG A 334 14.64 0.83 -18.43
C ARG A 334 15.19 1.85 -19.40
N ALA A 335 15.26 3.09 -18.94
CA ALA A 335 16.10 4.06 -19.58
C ALA A 335 17.56 3.78 -19.19
N ASP A 336 18.48 3.87 -20.16
CA ASP A 336 19.90 3.84 -19.85
C ASP A 336 20.29 5.14 -19.13
N THR A 337 20.25 5.09 -17.80
CA THR A 337 20.59 6.23 -16.93
C THR A 337 22.06 6.61 -17.00
N GLU A 338 22.94 5.73 -17.52
CA GLU A 338 24.36 6.03 -17.68
C GLU A 338 24.60 6.95 -18.89
N LYS A 339 23.67 6.96 -19.86
CA LYS A 339 23.74 7.79 -21.06
C LYS A 339 23.02 9.14 -20.90
N GLY A 340 23.64 10.07 -20.17
CA GLY A 340 23.39 11.51 -20.34
C GLY A 340 22.08 12.05 -19.72
N TRP A 341 21.33 12.85 -20.49
CA TRP A 341 20.24 13.73 -20.02
C TRP A 341 18.93 13.02 -19.66
N ILE A 342 18.75 11.75 -20.04
CA ILE A 342 17.53 10.97 -19.72
C ILE A 342 17.48 10.57 -18.24
N GLY A 343 18.65 10.26 -17.64
CA GLY A 343 18.74 10.04 -16.20
C GLY A 343 18.23 11.25 -15.42
N PHE A 344 18.72 12.45 -15.80
CA PHE A 344 18.25 13.71 -15.22
C PHE A 344 16.74 13.92 -15.37
N LEU A 345 16.15 13.62 -16.53
CA LEU A 345 14.70 13.75 -16.71
C LEU A 345 13.90 12.74 -15.90
N THR A 346 14.41 11.51 -15.76
CA THR A 346 13.78 10.46 -14.95
C THR A 346 13.79 10.85 -13.48
N ASP A 347 14.92 11.36 -12.99
CA ASP A 347 15.05 11.88 -11.63
C ASP A 347 14.14 13.10 -11.41
N MET A 348 14.11 14.04 -12.37
CA MET A 348 13.23 15.21 -12.31
C MET A 348 11.76 14.80 -12.24
N ASP A 349 11.32 13.84 -13.04
CA ASP A 349 9.95 13.31 -13.01
C ASP A 349 9.62 12.65 -11.66
N GLY A 350 10.56 11.85 -11.12
CA GLY A 350 10.46 11.29 -9.78
C GLY A 350 10.31 12.37 -8.70
N TYR A 351 11.14 13.41 -8.73
CA TYR A 351 11.06 14.56 -7.80
C TYR A 351 9.75 15.32 -7.93
N VAL A 352 9.26 15.55 -9.15
CA VAL A 352 7.94 16.16 -9.39
C VAL A 352 6.85 15.31 -8.73
N GLY A 353 6.92 13.98 -8.88
CA GLY A 353 5.99 13.07 -8.23
C GLY A 353 6.04 13.13 -6.69
N PHE A 354 7.22 13.09 -6.10
CA PHE A 354 7.42 13.24 -4.64
C PHE A 354 6.88 14.58 -4.13
N VAL A 355 7.19 15.69 -4.81
CA VAL A 355 6.72 17.03 -4.44
C VAL A 355 5.19 17.11 -4.55
N CYS A 356 4.60 16.58 -5.62
CA CYS A 356 3.14 16.57 -5.81
C CYS A 356 2.43 15.76 -4.71
N PHE A 357 2.87 14.53 -4.43
CA PHE A 357 2.27 13.71 -3.38
C PHE A 357 2.54 14.28 -1.97
N GLY A 358 3.76 14.73 -1.68
CA GLY A 358 4.11 15.35 -0.40
C GLY A 358 3.27 16.61 -0.13
N SER A 359 3.12 17.47 -1.13
CA SER A 359 2.28 18.68 -1.03
C SER A 359 0.79 18.32 -0.88
N THR A 360 0.32 17.29 -1.60
CA THR A 360 -1.04 16.77 -1.48
C THR A 360 -1.34 16.30 -0.06
N PHE A 361 -0.42 15.54 0.54
CA PHE A 361 -0.56 15.08 1.92
C PHE A 361 -0.61 16.26 2.90
N LEU A 362 0.33 17.20 2.78
CA LEU A 362 0.36 18.38 3.64
C LEU A 362 -0.94 19.18 3.54
N MET A 363 -1.47 19.38 2.32
CA MET A 363 -2.76 20.04 2.11
C MET A 363 -3.91 19.29 2.80
N TYR A 364 -3.98 17.96 2.69
CA TYR A 364 -5.02 17.18 3.36
C TYR A 364 -4.88 17.20 4.89
N VAL A 365 -3.67 17.19 5.43
CA VAL A 365 -3.42 17.37 6.87
C VAL A 365 -3.93 18.74 7.33
N ILE A 366 -3.63 19.81 6.59
CA ILE A 366 -4.10 21.16 6.93
C ILE A 366 -5.63 21.26 6.81
N ILE A 367 -6.24 20.74 5.74
CA ILE A 367 -7.70 20.68 5.58
C ILE A 367 -8.33 19.96 6.77
N THR A 368 -7.73 18.85 7.20
CA THR A 368 -8.20 18.09 8.37
C THR A 368 -8.13 18.90 9.65
N GLY A 369 -6.97 19.49 9.94
CA GLY A 369 -6.77 20.32 11.12
C GLY A 369 -7.77 21.48 11.14
N TYR A 370 -7.93 22.16 9.99
CA TYR A 370 -8.91 23.24 9.82
C TYR A 370 -10.34 22.78 10.10
N LEU A 371 -10.78 21.66 9.54
CA LEU A 371 -12.14 21.14 9.74
C LEU A 371 -12.38 20.68 11.18
N ILE A 372 -11.36 20.14 11.86
CA ILE A 372 -11.43 19.80 13.29
C ILE A 372 -11.57 21.07 14.13
N LEU A 373 -10.78 22.12 13.85
CA LEU A 373 -10.88 23.41 14.55
C LEU A 373 -12.21 24.12 14.28
N GLN A 374 -12.71 24.08 13.05
CA GLN A 374 -14.01 24.66 12.72
C GLN A 374 -15.15 23.94 13.46
N ARG A 375 -15.02 22.62 13.67
CA ARG A 375 -15.99 21.83 14.43
C ARG A 375 -16.06 22.24 15.89
N THR A 376 -14.93 22.52 16.54
CA THR A 376 -14.97 22.95 17.96
C THR A 376 -15.74 24.26 18.14
N GLN A 377 -15.87 25.06 17.07
CA GLN A 377 -16.61 26.32 17.05
C GLN A 377 -18.08 26.17 16.61
N SER A 378 -18.49 25.05 15.99
CA SER A 378 -19.82 24.88 15.40
C SER A 378 -20.50 23.58 15.85
N THR A 379 -21.53 23.69 16.70
CA THR A 379 -22.28 22.56 17.30
C THR A 379 -23.10 21.72 16.31
N ASN A 380 -23.38 22.20 15.10
CA ASN A 380 -24.26 21.53 14.13
C ASN A 380 -23.56 21.00 12.86
N TYR A 381 -22.23 20.90 12.83
CA TYR A 381 -21.51 20.55 11.58
C TYR A 381 -21.52 19.05 11.26
N ASN A 382 -21.87 18.68 10.03
CA ASN A 382 -22.01 17.28 9.59
C ASN A 382 -20.65 16.65 9.22
N LEU A 383 -19.91 16.21 10.25
CA LEU A 383 -18.58 15.59 10.15
C LEU A 383 -18.49 14.42 9.15
N LYS A 384 -19.59 13.68 8.96
CA LYS A 384 -19.59 12.44 8.18
C LYS A 384 -19.23 12.65 6.71
N LYS A 385 -19.54 13.81 6.13
CA LYS A 385 -19.19 14.11 4.73
C LYS A 385 -17.71 14.43 4.61
N GLU A 386 -17.20 15.28 5.49
CA GLU A 386 -15.81 15.72 5.48
C GLU A 386 -14.82 14.60 5.79
N LEU A 387 -15.12 13.77 6.79
CA LEU A 387 -14.26 12.64 7.15
C LEU A 387 -14.11 11.65 5.98
N LYS A 388 -15.15 11.47 5.17
CA LYS A 388 -15.06 10.62 3.96
C LYS A 388 -14.13 11.21 2.91
N VAL A 389 -14.17 12.53 2.72
CA VAL A 389 -13.30 13.24 1.77
C VAL A 389 -11.84 13.16 2.22
N LEU A 390 -11.60 13.28 3.53
CA LEU A 390 -10.27 13.11 4.12
C LEU A 390 -9.74 11.69 3.96
N VAL A 391 -10.52 10.69 4.37
CA VAL A 391 -10.12 9.28 4.28
C VAL A 391 -9.78 8.93 2.83
N GLN A 392 -10.58 9.41 1.86
CA GLN A 392 -10.25 9.32 0.44
C GLN A 392 -8.88 9.93 0.11
N GLY A 393 -8.60 11.17 0.56
CA GLY A 393 -7.33 11.84 0.30
C GLY A 393 -6.13 11.08 0.88
N ILE A 394 -6.26 10.56 2.09
CA ILE A 394 -5.22 9.75 2.75
C ILE A 394 -4.92 8.49 1.95
N PHE A 395 -5.95 7.75 1.52
CA PHE A 395 -5.70 6.53 0.74
C PHE A 395 -5.09 6.81 -0.63
N ILE A 396 -5.53 7.87 -1.34
CA ILE A 396 -4.94 8.27 -2.63
C ILE A 396 -3.45 8.60 -2.43
N PHE A 397 -3.12 9.34 -1.37
CA PHE A 397 -1.74 9.69 -1.04
C PHE A 397 -0.90 8.46 -0.67
N LEU A 398 -1.36 7.64 0.28
CA LEU A 398 -0.59 6.49 0.76
C LEU A 398 -0.31 5.49 -0.36
N LEU A 399 -1.31 5.22 -1.20
CA LEU A 399 -1.16 4.30 -2.32
C LEU A 399 -0.30 4.89 -3.44
N GLY A 400 -0.43 6.19 -3.72
CA GLY A 400 0.43 6.89 -4.68
C GLY A 400 1.89 6.95 -4.23
N LEU A 401 2.14 7.28 -2.96
CA LEU A 401 3.48 7.27 -2.35
C LEU A 401 4.06 5.85 -2.33
N PHE A 402 3.25 4.84 -2.02
CA PHE A 402 3.67 3.44 -2.09
C PHE A 402 4.15 3.09 -3.49
N ILE A 403 3.37 3.38 -4.54
CA ILE A 403 3.77 3.11 -5.94
C ILE A 403 5.08 3.84 -6.27
N LEU A 404 5.19 5.12 -5.90
CA LEU A 404 6.34 5.94 -6.24
C LEU A 404 7.63 5.50 -5.52
N LEU A 405 7.55 5.18 -4.23
CA LEU A 405 8.68 4.60 -3.47
C LEU A 405 9.09 3.23 -4.04
N ASN A 406 8.12 2.39 -4.38
CA ASN A 406 8.41 1.07 -4.92
C ASN A 406 9.04 1.17 -6.32
N ARG A 407 8.59 2.10 -7.16
CA ARG A 407 9.15 2.34 -8.49
C ARG A 407 10.57 2.90 -8.42
N ASP A 408 10.76 4.03 -7.74
CA ASP A 408 11.98 4.84 -7.88
C ASP A 408 13.08 4.44 -6.88
N VAL A 409 12.71 3.91 -5.71
CA VAL A 409 13.69 3.53 -4.68
C VAL A 409 13.93 2.03 -4.66
N ILE A 410 12.86 1.24 -4.60
CA ILE A 410 12.97 -0.19 -4.29
C ILE A 410 13.24 -1.04 -5.54
N ALA A 411 12.44 -0.87 -6.60
CA ALA A 411 12.55 -1.68 -7.82
C ALA A 411 13.91 -1.46 -8.52
N GLN A 412 14.35 -0.21 -8.63
CA GLN A 412 15.60 0.11 -9.31
C GLN A 412 16.85 -0.29 -8.52
N ARG A 413 16.82 -0.21 -7.17
CA ARG A 413 18.05 -0.39 -6.37
C ARG A 413 18.14 -1.73 -5.65
N ILE A 414 17.01 -2.34 -5.31
CA ILE A 414 16.96 -3.45 -4.34
C ILE A 414 16.40 -4.72 -4.97
N PHE A 415 15.31 -4.62 -5.74
CA PHE A 415 14.53 -5.79 -6.18
C PHE A 415 14.26 -5.80 -7.69
N LEU A 416 15.29 -6.09 -8.48
CA LEU A 416 15.14 -6.51 -9.87
C LEU A 416 14.71 -7.98 -9.93
N ARG A 417 13.45 -8.25 -9.55
CA ARG A 417 12.82 -9.57 -9.65
C ARG A 417 11.48 -9.47 -10.36
N TYR A 418 11.25 -10.37 -11.32
CA TYR A 418 10.04 -10.38 -12.13
C TYR A 418 8.75 -10.36 -11.31
N TRP A 419 8.62 -11.23 -10.31
CA TRP A 419 7.38 -11.34 -9.52
C TRP A 419 7.04 -10.04 -8.79
N TYR A 420 8.07 -9.33 -8.32
CA TYR A 420 7.90 -8.08 -7.61
C TYR A 420 7.46 -6.97 -8.56
N THR A 421 8.16 -6.77 -9.67
CA THR A 421 7.80 -5.74 -10.66
C THR A 421 6.46 -6.05 -11.34
N ALA A 422 6.17 -7.33 -11.61
CA ALA A 422 4.89 -7.76 -12.13
C ALA A 422 3.73 -7.46 -11.16
N SER A 423 3.92 -7.73 -9.86
CA SER A 423 2.94 -7.41 -8.83
C SER A 423 2.79 -5.90 -8.64
N LEU A 424 3.88 -5.15 -8.72
CA LEU A 424 3.85 -3.68 -8.67
C LEU A 424 3.01 -3.11 -9.81
N ASN A 425 3.17 -3.63 -11.04
CA ASN A 425 2.33 -3.23 -12.17
C ASN A 425 0.85 -3.60 -11.95
N VAL A 426 0.53 -4.75 -11.32
CA VAL A 426 -0.88 -5.06 -10.93
C VAL A 426 -1.41 -3.97 -10.00
N VAL A 427 -0.65 -3.60 -8.96
CA VAL A 427 -1.05 -2.56 -8.00
C VAL A 427 -1.22 -1.21 -8.68
N TRP A 428 -0.34 -0.90 -9.63
CA TRP A 428 -0.39 0.35 -10.40
C TRP A 428 -1.63 0.40 -11.30
N ILE A 429 -1.89 -0.65 -12.08
CA ILE A 429 -3.10 -0.77 -12.92
C ILE A 429 -4.34 -0.74 -12.04
N PHE A 430 -4.34 -1.36 -10.87
CA PHE A 430 -5.44 -1.29 -9.93
C PHE A 430 -5.65 0.15 -9.41
N TYR A 431 -4.57 0.84 -9.04
CA TYR A 431 -4.61 2.21 -8.53
C TYR A 431 -5.15 3.19 -9.57
N CYS A 432 -4.51 3.25 -10.74
CA CYS A 432 -4.92 4.13 -11.82
C CYS A 432 -6.25 3.68 -12.43
N GLY A 433 -6.51 2.37 -12.53
CA GLY A 433 -7.66 1.82 -13.25
C GLY A 433 -8.95 1.72 -12.44
N LEU A 434 -8.92 1.13 -11.25
CA LEU A 434 -10.15 0.82 -10.51
C LEU A 434 -10.28 1.62 -9.21
N PHE A 435 -9.18 1.84 -8.50
CA PHE A 435 -9.23 2.47 -7.19
C PHE A 435 -9.80 3.89 -7.24
N ASN A 436 -9.23 4.76 -8.08
CA ASN A 436 -9.69 6.14 -8.27
C ASN A 436 -11.18 6.26 -8.63
N PRO A 437 -11.73 5.58 -9.66
CA PRO A 437 -13.11 5.74 -10.07
C PRO A 437 -14.09 5.11 -9.08
N LEU A 438 -13.72 3.98 -8.46
CA LEU A 438 -14.52 3.40 -7.38
C LEU A 438 -14.61 4.37 -6.21
N LEU A 439 -13.51 5.03 -5.87
CA LEU A 439 -13.47 6.02 -4.81
C LEU A 439 -14.35 7.23 -5.14
N TYR A 440 -14.37 7.70 -6.40
CA TYR A 440 -15.31 8.76 -6.84
C TYR A 440 -16.76 8.32 -6.75
N LEU A 441 -17.08 7.10 -7.19
CA LEU A 441 -18.44 6.56 -7.10
C LEU A 441 -18.87 6.42 -5.63
N ILE A 442 -18.04 5.82 -4.78
CA ILE A 442 -18.39 5.60 -3.37
C ILE A 442 -18.64 6.93 -2.64
N THR A 443 -17.81 7.93 -2.90
CA THR A 443 -17.84 9.22 -2.19
C THR A 443 -18.90 10.19 -2.74
N ASN A 444 -19.18 10.18 -4.05
CA ASN A 444 -20.10 11.14 -4.67
C ASN A 444 -21.51 10.54 -4.88
N ARG A 445 -22.45 10.93 -4.01
CA ARG A 445 -23.86 10.48 -4.09
C ARG A 445 -24.54 10.88 -5.39
N GLU A 446 -24.28 12.10 -5.88
CA GLU A 446 -24.92 12.59 -7.11
C GLU A 446 -24.40 11.84 -8.33
N LEU A 447 -23.08 11.61 -8.39
CA LEU A 447 -22.48 10.78 -9.44
C LEU A 447 -23.09 9.37 -9.46
N ARG A 448 -23.26 8.73 -8.30
CA ARG A 448 -23.93 7.41 -8.23
C ARG A 448 -25.36 7.44 -8.71
N ARG A 449 -26.12 8.49 -8.37
CA ARG A 449 -27.51 8.63 -8.82
C ARG A 449 -27.58 8.72 -10.34
N GLN A 450 -26.68 9.48 -10.95
CA GLN A 450 -26.57 9.64 -12.40
C GLN A 450 -26.05 8.36 -13.08
N ALA A 451 -25.07 7.68 -12.49
CA ALA A 451 -24.56 6.41 -13.00
C ALA A 451 -25.66 5.34 -13.00
N ARG A 452 -26.40 5.19 -11.88
CA ARG A 452 -27.54 4.28 -11.81
C ARG A 452 -28.63 4.66 -12.80
N SER A 453 -28.93 5.95 -12.97
CA SER A 453 -29.94 6.34 -13.97
C SER A 453 -29.50 5.96 -15.38
N ILE A 454 -28.23 6.13 -15.76
CA ILE A 454 -27.77 5.71 -17.10
C ILE A 454 -27.82 4.19 -17.27
N VAL A 455 -27.38 3.42 -16.27
CA VAL A 455 -27.32 1.95 -16.34
C VAL A 455 -28.72 1.32 -16.34
N PHE A 456 -29.66 1.83 -15.52
CA PHE A 456 -30.98 1.21 -15.34
C PHE A 456 -32.14 1.87 -16.13
N LYS A 457 -31.97 3.07 -16.71
CA LYS A 457 -33.06 3.78 -17.42
C LYS A 457 -33.50 3.12 -18.73
N ASN A 458 -32.75 2.13 -19.23
CA ASN A 458 -33.21 1.31 -20.34
C ASN A 458 -34.36 0.36 -19.95
N GLU A 459 -34.54 0.03 -18.67
CA GLU A 459 -35.63 -0.85 -18.24
C GLU A 459 -36.96 -0.10 -18.06
N SER A 460 -36.93 1.15 -17.57
CA SER A 460 -38.16 1.89 -17.26
C SER A 460 -38.97 2.28 -18.50
N ASN A 461 -38.31 2.51 -19.64
CA ASN A 461 -39.00 2.83 -20.90
C ASN A 461 -39.60 1.57 -21.56
N LEU A 462 -39.06 0.38 -21.29
CA LEU A 462 -39.57 -0.87 -21.86
C LEU A 462 -40.93 -1.25 -21.23
N VAL A 463 -41.12 -0.98 -19.93
CA VAL A 463 -42.35 -1.30 -19.18
C VAL A 463 -43.52 -0.38 -19.57
N THR A 464 -43.25 0.86 -19.99
CA THR A 464 -44.31 1.78 -20.46
C THR A 464 -44.87 1.36 -21.82
N ILE A 465 -44.07 0.74 -22.68
CA ILE A 465 -44.50 0.31 -24.03
C ILE A 465 -45.30 -1.00 -23.97
N THR A 466 -44.94 -1.93 -23.08
CA THR A 466 -45.72 -3.17 -22.89
C THR A 466 -47.06 -2.92 -22.21
N SER A 467 -47.14 -1.96 -21.27
CA SER A 467 -48.42 -1.59 -20.65
C SER A 467 -49.36 -0.80 -21.57
N SER A 468 -48.84 -0.03 -22.55
CA SER A 468 -49.68 0.60 -23.56
C SER A 468 -50.21 -0.39 -24.61
N ARG A 469 -49.45 -1.44 -24.94
CA ARG A 469 -49.87 -2.44 -25.93
C ARG A 469 -50.90 -3.44 -25.37
N ALA A 470 -50.85 -3.74 -24.08
CA ALA A 470 -51.83 -4.58 -23.39
C ALA A 470 -53.19 -3.88 -23.12
N ARG A 471 -53.32 -2.58 -23.41
CA ARG A 471 -54.60 -1.85 -23.33
C ARG A 471 -55.30 -1.66 -24.67
N THR A 472 -54.68 -2.09 -25.77
CA THR A 472 -55.23 -2.00 -27.13
C THR A 472 -55.58 -3.35 -27.74
N SER A 473 -55.54 -4.41 -26.93
CA SER A 473 -56.09 -5.74 -27.21
C SER A 473 -57.09 -6.07 -26.11
#